data_AF-A0A374UFY5-F1
#
_entry.id   AF-A0A374UFY5-F1
#
_cell.length_a   1.000
_cell.length_b   1.000
_cell.length_c   1.000
_cell.angle_alpha   90.00
_cell.angle_beta   90.00
_cell.angle_gamma   90.00
#
_symmetry.space_group_name_H-M   'P 1'
#
loop_
_entity.id
_entity.type
_entity.pdbx_description
1 polymer ?
#
loop_
_entity_poly.entity_id
_entity_poly.type
_entity_poly.pdbx_seq_one_letter_code
_entity_poly.pdbx_strand_id
1 'polypeptide(L)'
;MFEIKVEAQFKADYKRTMRMHPQLKSEFKAAVAELVAHGSLPAEYGAHELSNPGGNYNGHIDFHLSDGLVDVVVLYLPHKTNPVIRLVRMGSHEELFQGPLG
;
A
#
# COMPACT_ATOMS: atom_id res chain seq x y z
N MET A 1 -18.84 -4.95 -0.50
CA MET A 1 -18.00 -3.87 0.03
C MET A 1 -17.00 -4.49 0.99
N PHE A 2 -15.73 -4.15 0.87
CA PHE A 2 -14.65 -4.65 1.71
C PHE A 2 -14.45 -3.73 2.92
N GLU A 3 -14.17 -4.33 4.07
CA GLU A 3 -13.76 -3.61 5.27
C GLU A 3 -12.26 -3.29 5.18
N ILE A 4 -11.91 -2.01 5.39
CA ILE A 4 -10.51 -1.59 5.48
C ILE A 4 -10.07 -1.56 6.93
N LYS A 5 -9.06 -2.37 7.27
CA LYS A 5 -8.36 -2.31 8.55
C LYS A 5 -7.03 -1.60 8.38
N VAL A 6 -6.77 -0.60 9.21
CA VAL A 6 -5.55 0.20 9.12
C VAL A 6 -4.61 -0.16 10.26
N GLU A 7 -3.44 -0.69 9.92
CA GLU A 7 -2.39 -1.01 10.89
C GLU A 7 -1.87 0.23 11.61
N ALA A 8 -1.38 0.07 12.84
CA ALA A 8 -0.85 1.19 13.62
C ALA A 8 0.33 1.87 12.91
N GLN A 9 1.23 1.08 12.33
CA GLN A 9 2.39 1.59 11.59
C GLN A 9 1.95 2.36 10.33
N PHE A 10 0.95 1.84 9.60
CA PHE A 10 0.39 2.54 8.45
C PHE A 10 -0.10 3.95 8.78
N LYS A 11 -0.71 4.15 9.96
CA LYS A 11 -1.18 5.49 10.37
C LYS A 11 -0.03 6.48 10.55
N ALA A 12 1.11 6.02 11.08
CA ALA A 12 2.31 6.85 11.24
C ALA A 12 2.94 7.16 9.88
N ASP A 13 3.04 6.14 9.03
CA ASP A 13 3.53 6.25 7.65
C ASP A 13 2.70 7.24 6.84
N TYR A 14 1.37 7.08 6.81
CA TYR A 14 0.45 7.99 6.14
C TYR A 14 0.65 9.44 6.55
N LYS A 15 0.75 9.72 7.86
CA LYS A 15 0.98 11.09 8.34
C LYS A 15 2.31 11.66 7.85
N ARG A 16 3.37 10.86 7.87
CA ARG A 16 4.71 11.26 7.39
C ARG A 16 4.68 11.53 5.88
N THR A 17 4.19 10.58 5.10
CA THR A 17 4.11 10.65 3.63
C THR A 17 3.24 11.81 3.17
N MET A 18 2.04 11.98 3.72
CA MET A 18 1.15 13.08 3.32
C MET A 18 1.64 14.46 3.74
N ARG A 19 2.55 14.54 4.73
CA ARG A 19 3.23 15.79 5.07
C ARG A 19 4.28 16.16 4.01
N MET A 20 4.97 15.16 3.44
CA MET A 20 5.99 15.36 2.40
C MET A 20 5.37 15.53 1.01
N HIS A 21 4.28 14.81 0.73
CA HIS A 21 3.61 14.75 -0.55
C HIS A 21 2.09 14.94 -0.40
N PRO A 22 1.64 16.13 0.03
CA PRO A 22 0.21 16.40 0.29
C PRO A 22 -0.67 16.23 -0.95
N GLN A 23 -0.09 16.38 -2.15
CA GLN A 23 -0.79 16.19 -3.43
C GLN A 23 -1.31 14.76 -3.63
N LEU A 24 -0.71 13.75 -2.99
CA LEU A 24 -1.11 12.34 -3.13
C LEU A 24 -2.41 11.99 -2.39
N LYS A 25 -2.93 12.91 -1.57
CA LYS A 25 -4.05 12.62 -0.67
C LYS A 25 -5.35 12.27 -1.41
N SER A 26 -5.63 12.92 -2.54
CA SER A 26 -6.83 12.66 -3.35
C SER A 26 -6.75 11.30 -4.03
N GLU A 27 -5.61 11.01 -4.65
CA GLU A 27 -5.35 9.73 -5.33
C GLU A 27 -5.39 8.56 -4.35
N PHE A 28 -4.72 8.68 -3.20
CA PHE A 28 -4.79 7.64 -2.16
C PHE A 28 -6.23 7.35 -1.71
N LYS A 29 -7.07 8.40 -1.57
CA LYS A 29 -8.48 8.20 -1.22
C LYS A 29 -9.26 7.50 -2.33
N ALA A 30 -8.96 7.79 -3.60
CA ALA A 30 -9.57 7.11 -4.72
C ALA A 30 -9.18 5.63 -4.73
N ALA A 31 -7.90 5.30 -4.59
CA ALA A 31 -7.41 3.93 -4.47
C ALA A 31 -8.09 3.16 -3.32
N VAL A 32 -8.24 3.78 -2.14
CA VAL A 32 -8.95 3.15 -1.02
C VAL A 32 -10.44 2.95 -1.32
N ALA A 33 -11.08 3.87 -2.05
CA ALA A 33 -12.47 3.71 -2.47
C ALA A 33 -12.65 2.53 -3.44
N GLU A 34 -11.71 2.34 -4.38
CA GLU A 34 -11.68 1.17 -5.27
C GLU A 34 -11.52 -0.13 -4.48
N LEU A 35 -10.59 -0.19 -3.52
CA LEU A 35 -10.42 -1.36 -2.65
C LEU A 35 -11.69 -1.66 -1.84
N VAL A 36 -12.36 -0.64 -1.33
CA VAL A 36 -13.62 -0.77 -0.59
C VAL A 36 -14.75 -1.30 -1.50
N ALA A 37 -14.85 -0.80 -2.72
CA ALA A 37 -15.91 -1.17 -3.65
C ALA A 37 -15.70 -2.57 -4.25
N HIS A 38 -14.49 -2.83 -4.72
CA HIS A 38 -14.17 -3.96 -5.60
C HIS A 38 -13.22 -4.98 -4.97
N GLY A 39 -12.46 -4.60 -3.94
CA GLY A 39 -11.44 -5.45 -3.33
C GLY A 39 -10.13 -5.51 -4.13
N SER A 40 -10.06 -4.82 -5.25
CA SER A 40 -8.91 -4.74 -6.14
C SER A 40 -8.75 -3.32 -6.67
N LEU A 41 -7.58 -3.02 -7.24
CA LEU A 41 -7.31 -1.76 -7.90
C LEU A 41 -7.42 -1.90 -9.42
N PRO A 42 -7.80 -0.83 -10.13
CA PRO A 42 -7.62 -0.73 -11.57
C PRO A 42 -6.14 -0.97 -11.97
N ALA A 43 -5.92 -1.50 -13.17
CA ALA A 43 -4.59 -1.88 -13.65
C ALA A 43 -3.59 -0.71 -13.73
N GLU A 44 -4.09 0.53 -13.88
CA GLU A 44 -3.29 1.76 -13.87
C GLU A 44 -2.49 1.98 -12.58
N TYR A 45 -2.98 1.47 -11.43
CA TYR A 45 -2.23 1.53 -10.17
C TYR A 45 -1.04 0.57 -10.12
N GLY A 46 -0.89 -0.32 -11.10
CA GLY A 46 0.24 -1.27 -11.17
C GLY A 46 0.29 -2.26 -10.01
N ALA A 47 -0.86 -2.54 -9.39
CA ALA A 47 -0.93 -3.37 -8.19
C ALA A 47 -0.48 -4.80 -8.46
N HIS A 48 0.49 -5.31 -7.69
CA HIS A 48 1.00 -6.67 -7.86
C HIS A 48 1.39 -7.32 -6.54
N GLU A 49 1.35 -8.66 -6.51
CA GLU A 49 1.73 -9.43 -5.34
C GLU A 49 3.25 -9.53 -5.23
N LEU A 50 3.78 -9.19 -4.05
CA LEU A 50 5.19 -9.34 -3.72
C LEU A 50 5.51 -10.81 -3.47
N SER A 51 6.57 -11.30 -4.13
CA SER A 51 6.96 -12.72 -4.09
C SER A 51 8.48 -12.95 -4.12
N ASN A 52 9.25 -11.98 -3.62
CA ASN A 52 10.71 -12.01 -3.65
C ASN A 52 11.29 -13.01 -2.63
N PRO A 53 12.21 -13.92 -3.01
CA PRO A 53 12.87 -14.82 -2.06
C PRO A 53 13.54 -14.06 -0.90
N GLY A 54 13.20 -14.42 0.34
CA GLY A 54 13.71 -13.73 1.54
C GLY A 54 13.06 -12.36 1.84
N GLY A 55 12.04 -11.95 1.07
CA GLY A 55 11.33 -10.69 1.27
C GLY A 55 10.39 -10.69 2.48
N ASN A 56 10.35 -9.57 3.20
CA ASN A 56 9.55 -9.40 4.42
C ASN A 56 8.03 -9.27 4.17
N TYR A 57 7.62 -9.06 2.91
CA TYR A 57 6.23 -8.77 2.55
C TYR A 57 5.66 -9.75 1.52
N ASN A 58 6.22 -10.96 1.41
CA ASN A 58 5.66 -11.94 0.49
C ASN A 58 4.16 -12.20 0.77
N GLY A 59 3.35 -12.25 -0.30
CA GLY A 59 1.90 -12.34 -0.24
C GLY A 59 1.16 -11.03 0.04
N HIS A 60 1.87 -9.93 0.28
CA HIS A 60 1.27 -8.59 0.27
C HIS A 60 1.17 -8.08 -1.17
N ILE A 61 0.24 -7.16 -1.39
CA ILE A 61 0.12 -6.44 -2.64
C ILE A 61 0.67 -5.03 -2.43
N ASP A 62 1.51 -4.58 -3.35
CA ASP A 62 1.95 -3.20 -3.40
C ASP A 62 1.37 -2.47 -4.61
N PHE A 63 1.29 -1.15 -4.50
CA PHE A 63 0.99 -0.26 -5.62
C PHE A 63 1.67 1.09 -5.41
N HIS A 64 1.92 1.80 -6.51
CA HIS A 64 2.54 3.11 -6.50
C HIS A 64 1.49 4.21 -6.60
N LEU A 65 1.73 5.32 -5.91
CA LEU A 65 0.98 6.55 -6.13
C LEU A 65 1.70 7.44 -7.16
N SER A 66 0.94 8.33 -7.80
CA SER A 66 1.39 9.29 -8.79
C SER A 66 2.15 8.64 -9.96
N ASP A 67 1.70 7.45 -10.39
CA ASP A 67 2.34 6.65 -11.45
C ASP A 67 3.85 6.43 -11.22
N GLY A 68 4.28 6.41 -9.95
CA GLY A 68 5.69 6.26 -9.57
C GLY A 68 6.58 7.50 -9.81
N LEU A 69 6.02 8.65 -10.20
CA LEU A 69 6.78 9.91 -10.31
C LEU A 69 7.36 10.37 -8.98
N VAL A 70 6.76 9.94 -7.87
CA VAL A 70 7.28 10.09 -6.51
C VAL A 70 7.41 8.69 -5.91
N ASP A 71 8.51 8.46 -5.18
CA ASP A 71 8.77 7.19 -4.51
C ASP A 71 7.85 7.01 -3.28
N VAL A 72 6.59 6.65 -3.55
CA VAL A 72 5.59 6.31 -2.54
C VAL A 72 4.86 5.04 -2.95
N VAL A 73 5.08 4.01 -2.15
CA VAL A 73 4.47 2.69 -2.24
C VAL A 73 3.47 2.51 -1.10
N VAL A 74 2.38 1.80 -1.38
CA VAL A 74 1.36 1.41 -0.40
C VAL A 74 1.30 -0.12 -0.36
N LEU A 75 1.46 -0.70 0.83
CA LEU A 75 1.34 -2.14 1.04
C LEU A 75 0.00 -2.48 1.68
N TYR A 76 -0.72 -3.43 1.08
CA TYR A 76 -1.93 -3.98 1.65
C TYR A 76 -1.98 -5.51 1.56
N LEU A 77 -2.83 -6.11 2.40
CA LEU A 77 -3.02 -7.56 2.45
C LEU A 77 -4.51 -7.90 2.48
N PRO A 78 -5.07 -8.43 1.38
CA PRO A 78 -6.40 -9.00 1.38
C PRO A 78 -6.48 -10.26 2.27
N HIS A 79 -7.57 -10.41 3.01
CA HIS A 79 -7.84 -11.67 3.70
C HIS A 79 -8.27 -12.73 2.69
N LYS A 80 -7.77 -13.97 2.82
CA LYS A 80 -8.00 -15.04 1.83
C LYS A 80 -9.47 -15.44 1.64
N THR A 81 -10.28 -15.31 2.69
CA THR A 81 -11.67 -15.82 2.70
C THR A 81 -12.72 -14.79 3.09
N ASN A 82 -12.32 -13.62 3.56
CA ASN A 82 -13.24 -12.61 4.12
C ASN A 82 -13.04 -11.30 3.35
N PRO A 83 -14.08 -10.46 3.19
CA PRO A 83 -13.98 -9.18 2.51
C PRO A 83 -13.31 -8.13 3.41
N VAL A 84 -12.08 -8.41 3.86
CA VAL A 84 -11.28 -7.53 4.72
C VAL A 84 -9.94 -7.29 4.04
N ILE A 85 -9.52 -6.03 3.96
CA ILE A 85 -8.21 -5.64 3.44
C ILE A 85 -7.47 -4.86 4.52
N ARG A 86 -6.24 -5.27 4.83
CA ARG A 86 -5.37 -4.58 5.78
C ARG A 86 -4.44 -3.63 5.05
N LEU A 87 -4.44 -2.35 5.38
CA LEU A 87 -3.39 -1.40 4.99
C LEU A 87 -2.23 -1.53 5.97
N VAL A 88 -1.07 -1.97 5.48
CA VAL A 88 0.03 -2.50 6.30
C VAL A 88 1.16 -1.48 6.49
N ARG A 89 1.72 -0.96 5.39
CA ARG A 89 2.76 0.08 5.38
C ARG A 89 2.55 1.06 4.24
N MET A 90 3.16 2.24 4.35
CA MET A 90 3.30 3.21 3.26
C MET A 90 4.67 3.89 3.36
N GLY A 91 5.28 4.23 2.23
CA GLY A 91 6.59 4.90 2.23
C GLY A 91 7.34 4.69 0.94
N SER A 92 8.55 5.22 0.88
CA SER A 92 9.52 4.96 -0.19
C SER A 92 9.95 3.49 -0.21
N HIS A 93 10.50 3.03 -1.33
CA HIS A 93 11.07 1.68 -1.38
C HIS A 93 12.19 1.49 -0.34
N GLU A 94 12.98 2.53 -0.05
CA GLU A 94 14.02 2.47 0.98
C GLU A 94 13.43 2.19 2.37
N GLU A 95 12.41 2.95 2.79
CA GLU A 95 11.77 2.79 4.10
C GLU A 95 11.03 1.45 4.27
N LEU A 96 10.62 0.84 3.16
CA LEU A 96 9.84 -0.39 3.16
C LEU A 96 10.70 -1.63 3.00
N PHE A 97 11.62 -1.63 2.04
CA PHE A 97 12.29 -2.84 1.57
C PHE A 97 13.76 -2.94 1.94
N GLN A 98 14.37 -1.92 2.54
CA GLN A 98 15.69 -2.10 3.16
C GLN A 98 15.56 -2.75 4.55
N GLY A 99 15.87 -4.05 4.61
CA GLY A 99 16.32 -4.70 5.84
C GLY A 99 17.81 -4.42 6.10
N PRO A 100 18.38 -4.80 7.26
CA PRO A 100 19.82 -4.69 7.46
C PRO A 100 20.51 -5.43 6.31
N LEU A 101 21.47 -4.77 5.66
CA LEU A 101 22.44 -5.44 4.80
C LEU A 101 22.95 -6.65 5.61
N GLY A 102 22.69 -7.86 5.11
CA GLY A 102 23.08 -9.10 5.77
C GLY A 102 24.56 -9.17 6.08
#